data_AF-A0A832MQZ0-F1
#
_entry.id   AF-A0A832MQZ0-F1
#
_cell.length_a   1.000
_cell.length_b   1.000
_cell.length_c   1.000
_cell.angle_alpha   90.00
_cell.angle_beta   90.00
_cell.angle_gamma   90.00
#
_symmetry.space_group_name_H-M   'P 1'
#
loop_
_entity.id
_entity.type
_entity.pdbx_description
1 polymer ?
#
loop_
_entity_poly.entity_id
_entity_poly.type
_entity_poly.pdbx_seq_one_letter_code
_entity_poly.pdbx_strand_id
1 'polypeptide(L)'
;MDYFSIATILVVLSAAFGYINIRFLKLPDTIGLMLITIVFTLAIFALSYFDDTLLEKERELISNIDFQTVLLDIMLSFLLFAGALHTNFQQLKIQRKPILAFATLGTLASTFISGGFIYYVLKLLHLDIDFIYCLLFGALISPTDPIAVLGILKKVGAPKKLEAKIVGESLFNDGVGVVIFLTIYQIAKTGGAEISFGHVAELFLVEVIGGIILGFAVGWGAYKLLKSIDDYDIEVIITIAAVMGGTLVAQQLHLSAPLAMVTAGLIVGNDTMRQSSMSEIT
;
A
#
# COMPACT_ATOMS: atom_id res chain seq x y z
N MET A 1 21.71 8.44 14.35
CA MET A 1 21.57 9.69 13.55
C MET A 1 20.23 10.38 13.88
N ASP A 2 20.10 11.69 13.65
CA ASP A 2 18.81 12.41 13.79
C ASP A 2 17.84 12.06 12.64
N TYR A 3 16.53 12.04 12.91
CA TYR A 3 15.47 11.74 11.93
C TYR A 3 15.54 12.68 10.71
N PHE A 4 15.89 13.95 10.91
CA PHE A 4 16.08 14.89 9.80
C PHE A 4 17.20 14.46 8.86
N SER A 5 18.31 13.93 9.40
CA SER A 5 19.44 13.46 8.60
C SER A 5 19.05 12.24 7.77
N ILE A 6 18.31 11.30 8.36
CA ILE A 6 17.80 10.11 7.68
C ILE A 6 16.87 10.52 6.53
N ALA A 7 15.87 11.37 6.82
CA ALA A 7 14.93 11.86 5.81
C ALA A 7 15.66 12.61 4.68
N THR A 8 16.65 13.45 5.02
CA THR A 8 17.44 14.19 4.02
C THR A 8 18.20 13.24 3.11
N ILE A 9 18.88 12.24 3.66
CA ILE A 9 19.63 11.25 2.85
C ILE A 9 18.67 10.51 1.91
N LEU A 10 17.53 10.04 2.42
CA LEU A 10 16.53 9.32 1.62
C LEU A 10 15.97 10.19 0.48
N VAL A 11 15.63 11.45 0.76
CA VAL A 11 15.10 12.39 -0.24
C VAL A 11 16.16 12.72 -1.30
N VAL A 12 17.40 12.99 -0.88
CA VAL A 12 18.50 13.30 -1.81
C VAL A 12 18.81 12.11 -2.72
N LEU A 13 18.90 10.89 -2.17
CA LEU A 13 19.11 9.68 -2.96
C LEU A 13 17.95 9.42 -3.92
N SER A 14 16.70 9.56 -3.46
CA SER A 14 15.51 9.39 -4.30
C SER A 14 15.49 10.39 -5.47
N ALA A 15 15.83 11.66 -5.21
CA ALA A 15 15.94 12.68 -6.24
C ALA A 15 17.08 12.39 -7.24
N ALA A 16 18.25 11.96 -6.75
CA ALA A 16 19.38 11.60 -7.59
C ALA A 16 19.06 10.40 -8.49
N PHE A 17 18.50 9.33 -7.92
CA PHE A 17 18.12 8.12 -8.67
C PHE A 17 17.00 8.40 -9.66
N GLY A 18 15.99 9.20 -9.28
CA GLY A 18 14.95 9.65 -10.20
C GLY A 18 15.51 10.46 -11.36
N TYR A 19 16.42 11.41 -11.09
CA TYR A 19 17.09 12.18 -12.14
C TYR A 19 17.89 11.27 -13.10
N ILE A 20 18.66 10.32 -12.56
CA ILE A 20 19.42 9.36 -13.37
C ILE A 20 18.48 8.53 -14.23
N ASN A 21 17.37 8.04 -13.68
CA ASN A 21 16.38 7.27 -14.43
C ASN A 21 15.82 8.10 -15.59
N ILE A 22 15.30 9.31 -15.32
CA ILE A 22 14.68 10.16 -16.34
C ILE A 22 15.69 10.57 -17.42
N ARG A 23 16.92 10.90 -17.01
CA ARG A 23 17.94 11.42 -17.94
C ARG A 23 18.55 10.33 -18.81
N PHE A 24 18.85 9.16 -18.24
CA PHE A 24 19.66 8.13 -18.91
C PHE A 24 18.89 6.85 -19.24
N LEU A 25 18.11 6.30 -18.31
CA LEU A 25 17.45 4.99 -18.49
C LEU A 25 16.09 5.09 -19.20
N LYS A 26 15.33 6.15 -18.93
CA LYS A 26 13.97 6.41 -19.46
C LYS A 26 13.00 5.25 -19.23
N LEU A 27 13.17 4.53 -18.12
CA LEU A 27 12.30 3.43 -17.71
C LEU A 27 11.12 3.97 -16.89
N PRO A 28 10.00 3.22 -16.78
CA PRO A 28 8.97 3.51 -15.78
C PRO A 28 9.57 3.69 -14.39
N ASP A 29 9.12 4.70 -13.64
CA ASP A 29 9.81 5.19 -12.44
C ASP A 29 10.11 4.08 -11.43
N THR A 30 9.14 3.23 -11.11
CA THR A 30 9.33 2.11 -10.16
C THR A 30 10.42 1.13 -10.61
N ILE A 31 10.47 0.79 -11.90
CA ILE A 31 11.48 -0.12 -12.46
C ILE A 31 12.85 0.55 -12.47
N GLY A 32 12.91 1.80 -12.92
CA GLY A 32 14.15 2.57 -13.02
C GLY A 32 14.80 2.78 -11.66
N LEU A 33 14.02 3.23 -10.67
CA LEU A 33 14.52 3.40 -9.30
C LEU A 33 14.98 2.06 -8.70
N MET A 34 14.20 0.98 -8.86
CA MET A 34 14.59 -0.34 -8.35
C MET A 34 15.93 -0.80 -8.92
N LEU A 35 16.12 -0.71 -10.23
CA LEU A 35 17.37 -1.11 -10.88
C LEU A 35 18.56 -0.27 -10.42
N ILE A 36 18.40 1.06 -10.34
CA ILE A 36 19.47 1.95 -9.87
C ILE A 36 19.82 1.63 -8.41
N THR A 37 18.84 1.42 -7.55
CA THR A 37 19.07 1.07 -6.14
C THR A 37 19.80 -0.27 -6.02
N ILE A 38 19.42 -1.31 -6.78
CA ILE A 38 20.11 -2.60 -6.77
C ILE A 38 21.57 -2.44 -7.20
N VAL A 39 21.83 -1.72 -8.28
CA VAL A 39 23.20 -1.47 -8.77
C VAL A 39 24.00 -0.67 -7.75
N PHE A 40 23.39 0.33 -7.11
CA PHE A 40 24.02 1.12 -6.06
C PHE A 40 24.38 0.29 -4.84
N THR A 41 23.46 -0.56 -4.35
CA THR A 41 23.72 -1.49 -3.24
C THR A 41 24.82 -2.49 -3.59
N LEU A 42 24.83 -3.04 -4.81
CA LEU A 42 25.90 -3.93 -5.27
C LEU A 42 27.26 -3.20 -5.36
N ALA A 43 27.26 -1.93 -5.76
CA ALA A 43 28.47 -1.11 -5.81
C ALA A 43 29.00 -0.83 -4.40
N ILE A 44 28.14 -0.51 -3.43
CA ILE A 44 28.54 -0.36 -2.01
C ILE A 44 29.12 -1.67 -1.49
N PHE A 45 28.44 -2.79 -1.74
CA PHE A 45 28.91 -4.10 -1.31
C PHE A 45 30.29 -4.44 -1.92
N ALA A 46 30.52 -4.09 -3.19
CA ALA A 46 31.82 -4.28 -3.85
C ALA A 46 32.91 -3.34 -3.27
N LEU A 47 32.56 -2.11 -2.91
CA LEU A 47 33.48 -1.15 -2.27
C LEU A 47 33.86 -1.57 -0.85
N SER A 48 32.97 -2.27 -0.15
CA SER A 48 33.21 -2.83 1.19
C SER A 48 34.48 -3.69 1.25
N TYR A 49 34.80 -4.42 0.18
CA TYR A 49 36.04 -5.21 0.13
C TYR A 49 37.33 -4.40 0.33
N PHE A 50 37.28 -3.08 0.08
CA PHE A 50 38.40 -2.17 0.29
C PHE A 50 38.22 -1.27 1.52
N ASP A 51 37.00 -0.78 1.73
CA ASP A 51 36.63 0.12 2.82
C ASP A 51 35.18 -0.11 3.26
N ASP A 52 35.00 -0.65 4.46
CA ASP A 52 33.71 -1.00 5.04
C ASP A 52 32.95 0.21 5.62
N THR A 53 33.57 1.39 5.72
CA THR A 53 32.98 2.56 6.42
C THR A 53 31.62 2.99 5.87
N LEU A 54 31.43 2.92 4.54
CA LEU A 54 30.17 3.22 3.88
C LEU A 54 29.08 2.20 4.21
N LEU A 55 29.44 0.91 4.26
CA LEU A 55 28.52 -0.18 4.54
C LEU A 55 28.11 -0.19 6.02
N GLU A 56 29.02 0.13 6.94
CA GLU A 56 28.69 0.31 8.36
C GLU A 56 27.69 1.47 8.57
N LYS A 57 27.90 2.58 7.88
CA LYS A 57 27.00 3.75 7.95
C LYS A 57 25.61 3.45 7.37
N GLU A 58 25.55 2.68 6.29
CA GLU A 58 24.28 2.18 5.73
C GLU A 58 23.55 1.28 6.74
N ARG A 59 24.26 0.32 7.36
CA ARG A 59 23.68 -0.56 8.39
C ARG A 59 23.16 0.22 9.58
N GLU A 60 23.92 1.20 10.07
CA GLU A 60 23.47 2.08 11.15
C GLU A 60 22.18 2.81 10.75
N LEU A 61 22.12 3.36 9.54
CA LEU A 61 20.93 4.05 9.03
C LEU A 61 19.71 3.12 8.99
N ILE A 62 19.86 1.93 8.42
CA ILE A 62 18.77 0.93 8.29
C ILE A 62 18.29 0.47 9.66
N SER A 63 19.21 0.21 10.61
CA SER A 63 18.85 -0.25 11.96
C SER A 63 18.07 0.78 12.79
N ASN A 64 18.17 2.06 12.45
CA ASN A 64 17.45 3.14 13.12
C ASN A 64 16.04 3.37 12.55
N ILE A 65 15.67 2.70 11.46
CA ILE A 65 14.36 2.84 10.81
C ILE A 65 13.50 1.63 11.17
N ASP A 66 12.38 1.88 11.84
CA ASP A 66 11.30 0.90 11.90
C ASP A 66 10.49 0.94 10.60
N PHE A 67 10.89 0.11 9.63
CA PHE A 67 10.22 0.05 8.33
C PHE A 67 8.77 -0.41 8.44
N GLN A 68 8.45 -1.25 9.42
CA GLN A 68 7.07 -1.71 9.62
C GLN A 68 6.20 -0.50 9.96
N THR A 69 6.59 0.29 10.97
CA THR A 69 5.81 1.46 11.36
C THR A 69 5.80 2.54 10.30
N VAL A 70 6.97 2.87 9.71
CA VAL A 70 7.03 3.93 8.71
C VAL A 70 6.24 3.56 7.45
N LEU A 71 6.42 2.35 6.91
CA LEU A 71 5.79 1.97 5.64
C LEU A 71 4.35 1.48 5.80
N LEU A 72 4.09 0.56 6.73
CA LEU A 72 2.78 -0.08 6.87
C LEU A 72 1.82 0.75 7.73
N ASP A 73 2.29 1.26 8.88
CA ASP A 73 1.40 1.96 9.82
C ASP A 73 1.15 3.42 9.43
N ILE A 74 2.12 4.06 8.76
CA ILE A 74 2.04 5.48 8.39
C ILE A 74 1.81 5.65 6.89
N MET A 75 2.81 5.35 6.05
CA MET A 75 2.81 5.74 4.63
C MET A 75 1.71 5.06 3.81
N LEU A 76 1.42 3.78 4.06
CA LEU A 76 0.44 3.02 3.30
C LEU A 76 -0.95 3.67 3.34
N SER A 77 -1.39 4.15 4.51
CA SER A 77 -2.66 4.87 4.66
C SER A 77 -2.75 6.13 3.80
N PHE A 78 -1.65 6.90 3.71
CA PHE A 78 -1.59 8.07 2.83
C PHE A 78 -1.63 7.69 1.35
N LEU A 79 -0.85 6.68 0.95
CA LEU A 79 -0.79 6.23 -0.44
C LEU A 79 -2.16 5.72 -0.92
N LEU A 80 -2.84 4.94 -0.09
CA LEU A 80 -4.16 4.39 -0.39
C LEU A 80 -5.26 5.45 -0.39
N PHE A 81 -5.23 6.40 0.56
CA PHE A 81 -6.15 7.54 0.54
C PHE A 81 -5.94 8.37 -0.73
N ALA A 82 -4.70 8.71 -1.08
CA ALA A 82 -4.38 9.49 -2.26
C ALA A 82 -4.78 8.76 -3.55
N GLY A 83 -4.52 7.46 -3.64
CA GLY A 83 -4.97 6.63 -4.76
C GLY A 83 -6.49 6.62 -4.90
N ALA A 84 -7.20 6.47 -3.79
CA ALA A 84 -8.66 6.50 -3.75
C ALA A 84 -9.24 7.87 -4.11
N LEU A 85 -8.61 8.97 -3.67
CA LEU A 85 -9.03 10.34 -3.95
C LEU A 85 -9.05 10.67 -5.45
N HIS A 86 -8.09 10.13 -6.20
CA HIS A 86 -7.96 10.35 -7.65
C HIS A 86 -8.74 9.36 -8.51
N THR A 87 -9.48 8.45 -7.88
CA THR A 87 -10.16 7.36 -8.56
C THR A 87 -11.57 7.74 -8.99
N ASN A 88 -11.96 7.39 -10.21
CA ASN A 88 -13.31 7.69 -10.72
C ASN A 88 -14.37 6.76 -10.09
N PHE A 89 -15.06 7.28 -9.07
CA PHE A 89 -16.06 6.53 -8.30
C PHE A 89 -17.23 6.00 -9.16
N GLN A 90 -17.68 6.76 -10.16
CA GLN A 90 -18.80 6.36 -11.00
C GLN A 90 -18.47 5.11 -11.84
N GLN A 91 -17.28 5.07 -12.43
CA GLN A 91 -16.80 3.91 -13.18
C GLN A 91 -16.59 2.69 -12.28
N LEU A 92 -16.06 2.92 -11.08
CA LEU A 92 -15.88 1.88 -10.07
C LEU A 92 -17.20 1.27 -9.62
N LYS A 93 -18.23 2.10 -9.40
CA LYS A 93 -19.58 1.64 -9.04
C LYS A 93 -20.18 0.72 -10.11
N ILE A 94 -19.94 1.02 -11.39
CA ILE A 94 -20.39 0.18 -12.51
C ILE A 94 -19.66 -1.18 -12.50
N GLN A 95 -18.36 -1.19 -12.20
CA GLN A 95 -17.51 -2.39 -12.21
C GLN A 95 -17.33 -3.06 -10.84
N ARG A 96 -18.11 -2.66 -9.83
CA ARG A 96 -17.92 -3.07 -8.42
C ARG A 96 -17.87 -4.59 -8.19
N LYS A 97 -18.67 -5.36 -8.94
CA LYS A 97 -18.78 -6.81 -8.76
C LYS A 97 -17.46 -7.51 -9.15
N PRO A 98 -16.94 -7.35 -10.39
CA PRO A 98 -15.62 -7.86 -10.75
C PRO A 98 -14.51 -7.36 -9.82
N ILE A 99 -14.48 -6.06 -9.52
CA ILE A 99 -13.41 -5.45 -8.72
C ILE A 99 -13.34 -6.09 -7.33
N LEU A 100 -14.46 -6.17 -6.62
CA LEU A 100 -14.51 -6.78 -5.29
C LEU A 100 -14.17 -8.26 -5.34
N ALA A 101 -14.62 -9.00 -6.35
CA ALA A 101 -14.29 -10.41 -6.50
C ALA A 101 -12.79 -10.64 -6.70
N PHE A 102 -12.13 -9.87 -7.58
CA PHE A 102 -10.69 -10.00 -7.81
C PHE A 102 -9.87 -9.50 -6.60
N ALA A 103 -10.23 -8.36 -6.02
CA ALA A 103 -9.52 -7.79 -4.88
C ALA A 103 -9.64 -8.60 -3.58
N THR A 104 -10.65 -9.48 -3.46
CA THR A 104 -10.83 -10.34 -2.28
C THR A 104 -10.52 -11.79 -2.59
N LEU A 105 -11.39 -12.47 -3.33
CA LEU A 105 -11.23 -13.89 -3.66
C LEU A 105 -10.02 -14.12 -4.56
N GLY A 106 -9.73 -13.22 -5.49
CA GLY A 106 -8.54 -13.30 -6.35
C GLY A 106 -7.25 -13.18 -5.54
N THR A 107 -7.16 -12.18 -4.66
CA THR A 107 -6.02 -11.98 -3.75
C THR A 107 -5.84 -13.17 -2.80
N LEU A 108 -6.92 -13.64 -2.18
CA LEU A 108 -6.88 -14.80 -1.30
C LEU A 108 -6.43 -16.06 -2.06
N ALA A 109 -7.00 -16.31 -3.24
CA ALA A 109 -6.59 -17.44 -4.08
C ALA A 109 -5.12 -17.32 -4.49
N SER A 110 -4.67 -16.12 -4.90
CA SER A 110 -3.27 -15.85 -5.21
C SER A 110 -2.37 -16.16 -4.03
N THR A 111 -2.77 -15.80 -2.81
CA THR A 111 -1.99 -16.06 -1.59
C THR A 111 -1.78 -17.56 -1.37
N PHE A 112 -2.84 -18.35 -1.46
CA PHE A 112 -2.75 -19.80 -1.31
C PHE A 112 -2.01 -20.48 -2.47
N ILE A 113 -2.20 -20.02 -3.70
CA ILE A 113 -1.53 -20.58 -4.88
C ILE A 113 -0.02 -20.29 -4.80
N SER A 114 0.36 -19.04 -4.60
CA SER A 114 1.77 -18.61 -4.50
C SER A 114 2.46 -19.21 -3.28
N GLY A 115 1.80 -19.22 -2.12
CA GLY A 115 2.32 -19.83 -0.90
C GLY A 115 2.44 -21.35 -0.99
N GLY A 116 1.45 -22.02 -1.60
CA GLY A 116 1.52 -23.44 -1.92
C GLY A 116 2.66 -23.77 -2.88
N PHE A 117 2.80 -22.98 -3.94
CA PHE A 117 3.85 -23.16 -4.92
C PHE A 117 5.25 -23.05 -4.29
N ILE A 118 5.52 -21.98 -3.54
CA ILE A 118 6.84 -21.80 -2.91
C ILE A 118 7.13 -22.89 -1.86
N TYR A 119 6.12 -23.33 -1.10
CA TYR A 119 6.27 -24.43 -0.15
C TYR A 119 6.75 -25.73 -0.82
N TYR A 120 6.12 -26.12 -1.94
CA TYR A 120 6.54 -27.32 -2.66
C TYR A 120 7.93 -27.16 -3.31
N VAL A 121 8.26 -25.96 -3.82
CA VAL A 121 9.59 -25.67 -4.37
C VAL A 121 10.67 -25.75 -3.30
N LEU A 122 10.45 -25.15 -2.13
CA LEU A 122 11.40 -25.16 -1.01
C LEU A 122 11.62 -26.57 -0.47
N LYS A 123 10.54 -27.35 -0.36
CA LYS A 123 10.61 -28.76 0.04
C LYS A 123 11.43 -29.60 -0.96
N LEU A 124 11.29 -29.33 -2.26
CA LEU A 124 12.11 -29.98 -3.30
C LEU A 124 13.61 -29.62 -3.17
N LEU A 125 13.91 -28.42 -2.67
CA LEU A 125 15.26 -27.94 -2.40
C LEU A 125 15.80 -28.38 -1.02
N HIS A 126 15.08 -29.23 -0.28
CA HIS A 126 15.43 -29.66 1.08
C HIS A 126 15.55 -28.51 2.09
N LEU A 127 14.77 -27.44 1.88
CA LEU A 127 14.62 -26.33 2.81
C LEU A 127 13.29 -26.50 3.57
N ASP A 128 13.38 -26.98 4.81
CA ASP A 128 12.22 -27.19 5.68
C ASP A 128 11.74 -25.85 6.27
N ILE A 129 10.84 -25.19 5.55
CA ILE A 129 10.16 -23.98 5.98
C ILE A 129 8.68 -24.29 6.21
N ASP A 130 8.14 -23.85 7.36
CA ASP A 130 6.73 -24.09 7.68
C ASP A 130 5.81 -23.45 6.64
N PHE A 131 4.70 -24.14 6.36
CA PHE A 131 3.73 -23.70 5.37
C PHE A 131 3.17 -22.30 5.66
N ILE A 132 3.08 -21.90 6.93
CA ILE A 132 2.58 -20.58 7.32
C ILE A 132 3.49 -19.44 6.86
N TYR A 133 4.81 -19.62 6.86
CA TYR A 133 5.75 -18.63 6.32
C TYR A 133 5.67 -18.55 4.80
N CYS A 134 5.37 -19.68 4.14
CA CYS A 134 5.10 -19.70 2.71
C CYS A 134 3.79 -18.96 2.37
N LEU A 135 2.75 -19.12 3.19
CA LEU A 135 1.51 -18.35 3.05
C LEU A 135 1.71 -16.85 3.34
N LEU A 136 2.55 -16.49 4.31
CA LEU A 136 2.95 -15.09 4.54
C LEU A 136 3.60 -14.48 3.31
N PHE A 137 4.54 -15.21 2.70
CA PHE A 137 5.15 -14.80 1.44
C PHE A 137 4.10 -14.64 0.33
N GLY A 138 3.18 -15.61 0.21
CA GLY A 138 2.06 -15.53 -0.73
C GLY A 138 1.23 -14.27 -0.54
N ALA A 139 0.83 -13.95 0.69
CA ALA A 139 0.04 -12.77 1.02
C ALA A 139 0.78 -11.47 0.71
N LEU A 140 2.09 -11.44 0.93
CA LEU A 140 2.95 -10.30 0.64
C LEU A 140 3.05 -10.00 -0.87
N ILE A 141 3.04 -11.03 -1.72
CA ILE A 141 3.18 -10.85 -3.19
C ILE A 141 1.85 -10.88 -3.95
N SER A 142 0.72 -11.13 -3.27
CA SER A 142 -0.60 -11.18 -3.90
C SER A 142 -1.15 -9.82 -4.34
N PRO A 143 -0.96 -8.72 -3.59
CA PRO A 143 -1.34 -7.39 -4.04
C PRO A 143 -0.64 -6.97 -5.34
N THR A 144 -1.31 -6.16 -6.15
CA THR A 144 -0.81 -5.76 -7.48
C THR A 144 -0.79 -4.25 -7.63
N ASP A 145 0.34 -3.69 -8.08
CA ASP A 145 0.49 -2.26 -8.36
C ASP A 145 0.08 -1.94 -9.82
N PRO A 146 -0.94 -1.10 -10.04
CA PRO A 146 -1.44 -0.80 -11.36
C PRO A 146 -0.58 0.27 -12.06
N ILE A 147 0.23 1.05 -11.34
CA ILE A 147 0.93 2.24 -11.85
C ILE A 147 1.86 1.87 -13.01
N ALA A 148 2.63 0.79 -12.86
CA ALA A 148 3.54 0.32 -13.89
C ALA A 148 2.81 -0.07 -15.18
N VAL A 149 1.63 -0.69 -15.06
CA VAL A 149 0.84 -1.21 -16.19
C VAL A 149 0.01 -0.11 -16.84
N LEU A 150 -0.52 0.85 -16.06
CA LEU A 150 -1.35 1.94 -16.57
C LEU A 150 -0.63 2.83 -17.58
N GLY A 151 0.67 3.08 -17.37
CA GLY A 151 1.48 3.82 -18.32
C GLY A 151 1.55 3.15 -19.69
N ILE A 152 1.54 1.81 -19.72
CA ILE A 152 1.54 1.02 -20.96
C ILE A 152 0.14 0.97 -21.56
N LEU A 153 -0.89 0.74 -20.75
CA LEU A 153 -2.29 0.67 -21.20
C LEU A 153 -2.75 1.95 -21.90
N LYS A 154 -2.36 3.12 -21.38
CA LYS A 154 -2.63 4.41 -22.01
C LYS A 154 -1.92 4.53 -23.36
N LYS A 155 -0.68 4.06 -23.49
CA LYS A 155 0.09 4.10 -24.75
C LYS A 155 -0.52 3.21 -25.84
N VAL A 156 -1.08 2.07 -25.45
CA VAL A 156 -1.72 1.13 -26.41
C VAL A 156 -3.19 1.44 -26.67
N GLY A 157 -3.74 2.51 -26.07
CA GLY A 157 -5.13 2.92 -26.28
C GLY A 157 -6.17 1.97 -25.69
N ALA A 158 -5.86 1.36 -24.54
CA ALA A 158 -6.77 0.43 -23.88
C ALA A 158 -8.12 1.09 -23.52
N PRO A 159 -9.24 0.33 -23.50
CA PRO A 159 -10.53 0.89 -23.12
C PRO A 159 -10.51 1.41 -21.67
N LYS A 160 -11.07 2.60 -21.43
CA LYS A 160 -11.20 3.19 -20.07
C LYS A 160 -11.84 2.24 -19.04
N LYS A 161 -12.74 1.35 -19.49
CA LYS A 161 -13.35 0.31 -18.65
C LYS A 161 -12.33 -0.70 -18.09
N LEU A 162 -11.30 -1.03 -18.86
CA LEU A 162 -10.22 -1.93 -18.44
C LEU A 162 -9.30 -1.20 -17.45
N GLU A 163 -8.93 0.05 -17.75
CA GLU A 163 -8.15 0.88 -16.83
C GLU A 163 -8.83 1.03 -15.47
N ALA A 164 -10.13 1.37 -15.46
CA ALA A 164 -10.89 1.51 -14.22
C ALA A 164 -11.02 0.18 -13.44
N LYS A 165 -11.08 -0.96 -14.14
CA LYS A 165 -11.12 -2.27 -13.49
C LYS A 165 -9.79 -2.60 -12.82
N ILE A 166 -8.66 -2.33 -13.50
CA ILE A 166 -7.32 -2.58 -12.98
C ILE A 166 -7.00 -1.64 -11.81
N VAL A 167 -7.27 -0.33 -11.95
CA VAL A 167 -7.10 0.65 -10.86
C VAL A 167 -7.95 0.25 -9.65
N GLY A 168 -9.22 -0.07 -9.89
CA GLY A 168 -10.13 -0.44 -8.82
C GLY A 168 -9.72 -1.73 -8.12
N GLU A 169 -9.35 -2.78 -8.87
CA GLU A 169 -8.85 -4.02 -8.29
C GLU A 169 -7.66 -3.76 -7.38
N SER A 170 -6.61 -3.12 -7.90
CA SER A 170 -5.39 -2.84 -7.15
C SER A 170 -5.63 -2.00 -5.89
N LEU A 171 -6.44 -0.95 -6.00
CA LEU A 171 -6.73 -0.06 -4.86
C LEU A 171 -7.36 -0.82 -3.68
N PHE A 172 -8.28 -1.75 -3.95
CA PHE A 172 -8.89 -2.56 -2.90
C PHE A 172 -8.00 -3.74 -2.49
N ASN A 173 -7.24 -4.32 -3.44
CA ASN A 173 -6.41 -5.49 -3.14
C ASN A 173 -5.25 -5.15 -2.22
N ASP A 174 -4.70 -3.93 -2.27
CA ASP A 174 -3.64 -3.49 -1.35
C ASP A 174 -4.16 -3.52 0.09
N GLY A 175 -5.35 -2.96 0.32
CA GLY A 175 -6.00 -2.97 1.62
C GLY A 175 -6.34 -4.38 2.11
N VAL A 176 -6.88 -5.22 1.22
CA VAL A 176 -7.22 -6.62 1.56
C VAL A 176 -5.98 -7.47 1.81
N GLY A 177 -4.93 -7.30 1.00
CA GLY A 177 -3.68 -8.05 1.13
C GLY A 177 -2.98 -7.78 2.44
N VAL A 178 -2.98 -6.54 2.91
CA VAL A 178 -2.43 -6.19 4.24
C VAL A 178 -3.22 -6.86 5.36
N VAL A 179 -4.56 -6.90 5.27
CA VAL A 179 -5.38 -7.64 6.24
C VAL A 179 -5.07 -9.14 6.22
N ILE A 180 -4.97 -9.75 5.03
CA ILE A 180 -4.59 -11.16 4.89
C ILE A 180 -3.20 -11.41 5.51
N PHE A 181 -2.23 -10.55 5.20
CA PHE A 181 -0.87 -10.64 5.72
C PHE A 181 -0.82 -10.54 7.25
N LEU A 182 -1.43 -9.50 7.84
CA LEU A 182 -1.45 -9.29 9.28
C LEU A 182 -2.17 -10.43 10.01
N THR A 183 -3.27 -10.94 9.43
CA THR A 183 -3.99 -12.10 9.96
C THR A 183 -3.08 -13.33 10.00
N ILE A 184 -2.44 -13.69 8.90
CA ILE A 184 -1.53 -14.85 8.85
C ILE A 184 -0.31 -14.63 9.77
N TYR A 185 0.19 -13.40 9.86
CA TYR A 185 1.33 -13.05 10.70
C TYR A 185 1.02 -13.24 12.18
N GLN A 186 -0.17 -12.83 12.61
CA GLN A 186 -0.64 -13.04 13.97
C GLN A 186 -0.80 -14.53 14.29
N ILE A 187 -1.29 -15.33 13.33
CA ILE A 187 -1.39 -16.79 13.47
C ILE A 187 0.01 -17.42 13.60
N ALA A 188 0.98 -16.98 12.79
CA ALA A 188 2.36 -17.46 12.85
C ALA A 188 3.01 -17.16 14.21
N LYS A 189 2.77 -15.95 14.74
CA LYS A 189 3.33 -15.51 16.03
C LYS A 189 2.75 -16.26 17.23
N THR A 190 1.48 -16.66 17.16
CA THR A 190 0.77 -17.36 18.26
C THR A 190 0.89 -18.89 18.21
N GLY A 191 1.59 -19.44 17.21
CA GLY A 191 1.89 -20.87 17.14
C GLY A 191 0.70 -21.77 16.78
N GLY A 192 -0.40 -21.20 16.28
CA GLY A 192 -1.56 -21.93 15.76
C GLY A 192 -2.36 -22.80 16.74
N ALA A 193 -1.96 -22.88 18.02
CA ALA A 193 -2.49 -23.86 18.97
C ALA A 193 -3.94 -23.59 19.45
N GLU A 194 -4.46 -22.38 19.28
CA GLU A 194 -5.82 -22.01 19.74
C GLU A 194 -6.69 -21.33 18.67
N ILE A 195 -6.24 -21.27 17.43
CA ILE A 195 -6.93 -20.49 16.40
C ILE A 195 -7.90 -21.38 15.62
N SER A 196 -9.16 -21.35 16.03
CA SER A 196 -10.27 -21.89 15.23
C SER A 196 -10.44 -21.08 13.94
N PHE A 197 -10.71 -21.75 12.82
CA PHE A 197 -11.05 -21.12 11.54
C PHE A 197 -12.18 -20.08 11.70
N GLY A 198 -13.13 -20.33 12.61
CA GLY A 198 -14.21 -19.38 12.92
C GLY A 198 -13.71 -18.09 13.57
N HIS A 199 -12.71 -18.16 14.44
CA HIS A 199 -12.13 -16.98 15.10
C HIS A 199 -11.33 -16.11 14.11
N VAL A 200 -10.60 -16.74 13.18
CA VAL A 200 -9.90 -16.02 12.10
C VAL A 200 -10.90 -15.30 11.19
N ALA A 201 -11.96 -16.01 10.79
CA ALA A 201 -12.99 -15.43 9.95
C ALA A 201 -13.70 -14.26 10.65
N GLU A 202 -13.93 -14.36 11.96
CA GLU A 202 -14.50 -13.27 12.76
C GLU A 202 -13.57 -12.06 12.83
N LEU A 203 -12.29 -12.25 13.20
CA LEU A 203 -11.28 -11.18 13.25
C LEU A 203 -11.15 -10.48 11.90
N PHE A 204 -11.03 -11.25 10.83
CA PHE A 204 -10.95 -10.74 9.46
C PHE A 204 -12.18 -9.89 9.11
N LEU A 205 -13.38 -10.38 9.45
CA LEU A 205 -14.63 -9.72 9.11
C LEU A 205 -14.80 -8.43 9.94
N VAL A 206 -14.40 -8.44 11.21
CA VAL A 206 -14.37 -7.24 12.07
C VAL A 206 -13.39 -6.20 11.53
N GLU A 207 -12.16 -6.60 11.17
CA GLU A 207 -11.15 -5.69 10.63
C GLU A 207 -11.59 -5.04 9.31
N VAL A 208 -12.14 -5.84 8.39
CA VAL A 208 -12.60 -5.38 7.07
C VAL A 208 -13.84 -4.51 7.20
N ILE A 209 -14.91 -5.00 7.84
CA ILE A 209 -16.18 -4.26 7.92
C ILE A 209 -16.02 -3.04 8.82
N GLY A 210 -15.34 -3.19 9.96
CA GLY A 210 -15.08 -2.07 10.86
C GLY A 210 -14.20 -1.01 10.20
N GLY A 211 -13.17 -1.40 9.45
CA GLY A 211 -12.36 -0.48 8.65
C GLY A 211 -13.21 0.30 7.64
N ILE A 212 -14.08 -0.37 6.88
CA ILE A 212 -15.00 0.28 5.93
C ILE A 212 -15.95 1.26 6.63
N ILE A 213 -16.56 0.86 7.76
CA ILE A 213 -17.48 1.72 8.51
C ILE A 213 -16.77 2.95 9.05
N LEU A 214 -15.58 2.78 9.62
CA LEU A 214 -14.76 3.89 10.12
C LEU A 214 -14.35 4.82 8.98
N GLY A 215 -13.87 4.26 7.87
CA GLY A 215 -13.54 5.02 6.67
C GLY A 215 -14.71 5.81 6.12
N PHE A 216 -15.92 5.24 6.18
CA PHE A 216 -17.14 5.96 5.82
C PHE A 216 -17.40 7.15 6.74
N ALA A 217 -17.30 6.95 8.06
CA ALA A 217 -17.50 8.01 9.04
C ALA A 217 -16.46 9.14 8.89
N VAL A 218 -15.18 8.79 8.75
CA VAL A 218 -14.07 9.75 8.57
C VAL A 218 -14.22 10.50 7.25
N GLY A 219 -14.44 9.79 6.13
CA GLY A 219 -14.60 10.40 4.81
C GLY A 219 -15.82 11.31 4.74
N TRP A 220 -16.94 10.91 5.33
CA TRP A 220 -18.14 11.75 5.39
C TRP A 220 -17.94 13.00 6.24
N GLY A 221 -17.26 12.85 7.39
CA GLY A 221 -16.89 13.97 8.25
C GLY A 221 -15.99 14.96 7.53
N ALA A 222 -14.91 14.47 6.90
CA ALA A 222 -14.00 15.28 6.11
C ALA A 222 -14.72 16.00 4.97
N TYR A 223 -15.55 15.30 4.19
CA TYR A 223 -16.36 15.91 3.14
C TYR A 223 -17.25 17.05 3.66
N LYS A 224 -17.93 16.87 4.80
CA LYS A 224 -18.79 17.90 5.37
C LYS A 224 -18.00 19.14 5.78
N LEU A 225 -16.80 18.95 6.33
CA LEU A 225 -15.89 20.04 6.70
C LEU A 225 -15.39 20.78 5.45
N LEU A 226 -14.88 20.07 4.46
CA LEU A 226 -14.41 20.64 3.19
C LEU A 226 -15.52 21.45 2.51
N LYS A 227 -16.75 20.92 2.46
CA LYS A 227 -17.89 21.62 1.89
C LYS A 227 -18.30 22.90 2.63
N SER A 228 -17.91 23.04 3.89
CA SER A 228 -18.28 24.20 4.71
C SER A 228 -17.31 25.37 4.58
N ILE A 229 -16.19 25.18 3.88
CA ILE A 229 -15.11 26.17 3.71
C ILE A 229 -14.76 26.32 2.23
N ASP A 230 -14.00 27.36 1.90
CA ASP A 230 -13.39 27.59 0.58
C ASP A 230 -12.02 28.21 0.82
N ASP A 231 -11.09 27.38 1.30
CA ASP A 231 -9.71 27.75 1.64
C ASP A 231 -8.78 26.57 1.38
N TYR A 232 -7.97 26.68 0.34
CA TYR A 232 -7.11 25.60 -0.14
C TYR A 232 -6.14 25.07 0.92
N ASP A 233 -5.53 25.97 1.71
CA ASP A 233 -4.53 25.58 2.70
C ASP A 233 -5.19 24.74 3.81
N ILE A 234 -6.37 25.16 4.27
CA ILE A 234 -7.14 24.42 5.27
C ILE A 234 -7.72 23.12 4.70
N GLU A 235 -8.16 23.09 3.44
CA GLU A 235 -8.63 21.87 2.78
C GLU A 235 -7.54 20.79 2.77
N VAL A 236 -6.31 21.15 2.40
CA VAL A 236 -5.15 20.24 2.43
C VAL A 236 -4.92 19.73 3.85
N ILE A 237 -4.91 20.60 4.86
CA ILE A 237 -4.72 20.21 6.26
C ILE A 237 -5.84 19.26 6.72
N ILE A 238 -7.10 19.49 6.34
CA ILE A 238 -8.22 18.60 6.68
C ILE A 238 -8.02 17.22 6.07
N THR A 239 -7.57 17.12 4.81
CA THR A 239 -7.33 15.81 4.18
C THR A 239 -6.19 15.05 4.86
N ILE A 240 -5.09 15.73 5.21
CA ILE A 240 -3.98 15.14 5.97
C ILE A 240 -4.47 14.68 7.36
N ALA A 241 -5.24 15.53 8.05
CA ALA A 241 -5.81 15.21 9.36
C ALA A 241 -6.80 14.03 9.30
N ALA A 242 -7.59 13.92 8.23
CA ALA A 242 -8.49 12.78 8.02
C ALA A 242 -7.70 11.47 7.90
N VAL A 243 -6.57 11.48 7.18
CA VAL A 243 -5.70 10.31 7.06
C VAL A 243 -5.05 9.97 8.39
N MET A 244 -4.33 10.92 8.99
CA MET A 244 -3.59 10.68 10.24
C MET A 244 -4.53 10.30 11.39
N GLY A 245 -5.61 11.06 11.59
CA GLY A 245 -6.57 10.83 12.65
C GLY A 245 -7.38 9.55 12.41
N GLY A 246 -7.80 9.30 11.17
CA GLY A 246 -8.53 8.08 10.81
C GLY A 246 -7.70 6.82 11.00
N THR A 247 -6.42 6.85 10.59
CA THR A 247 -5.48 5.74 10.82
C THR A 247 -5.23 5.49 12.30
N LEU A 248 -5.01 6.55 13.09
CA LEU A 248 -4.81 6.41 14.53
C LEU A 248 -6.03 5.78 15.23
N VAL A 249 -7.24 6.23 14.88
CA VAL A 249 -8.47 5.65 15.42
C VAL A 249 -8.65 4.20 14.98
N ALA A 250 -8.33 3.88 13.71
CA ALA A 250 -8.41 2.51 13.21
C ALA A 250 -7.48 1.57 13.99
N GLN A 251 -6.25 1.99 14.24
CA GLN A 251 -5.28 1.22 15.01
C GLN A 251 -5.72 1.00 16.46
N GLN A 252 -6.27 2.02 17.12
CA GLN A 252 -6.78 1.91 18.49
C GLN A 252 -7.99 0.97 18.61
N LEU A 253 -8.81 0.91 17.55
CA LEU A 253 -9.98 0.02 17.49
C LEU A 253 -9.66 -1.36 16.90
N HIS A 254 -8.38 -1.64 16.58
CA HIS A 254 -7.96 -2.87 15.90
C HIS A 254 -8.73 -3.11 14.59
N LEU A 255 -8.88 -2.06 13.78
CA LEU A 255 -9.55 -2.07 12.48
C LEU A 255 -8.53 -1.88 11.36
N SER A 256 -8.89 -2.27 10.14
CA SER A 256 -8.02 -2.07 8.98
C SER A 256 -7.90 -0.59 8.61
N ALA A 257 -6.81 0.06 9.05
CA ALA A 257 -6.47 1.42 8.66
C ALA A 257 -6.32 1.59 7.12
N PRO A 258 -5.68 0.66 6.38
CA PRO A 258 -5.65 0.70 4.91
C PRO A 258 -7.05 0.78 4.29
N LEU A 259 -7.96 -0.12 4.66
CA LEU A 259 -9.32 -0.14 4.10
C LEU A 259 -10.17 1.06 4.54
N ALA A 260 -9.97 1.54 5.78
CA ALA A 260 -10.58 2.77 6.24
C ALA A 260 -10.16 3.96 5.35
N MET A 261 -8.88 4.07 5.02
CA MET A 261 -8.36 5.19 4.24
C MET A 261 -8.72 5.11 2.76
N VAL A 262 -8.76 3.90 2.17
CA VAL A 262 -9.35 3.71 0.83
C VAL A 262 -10.81 4.18 0.81
N THR A 263 -11.61 3.77 1.81
CA THR A 263 -13.02 4.13 1.88
C THR A 263 -13.22 5.63 2.08
N ALA A 264 -12.44 6.25 2.97
CA ALA A 264 -12.47 7.69 3.20
C ALA A 264 -12.08 8.47 1.95
N GLY A 265 -11.01 8.06 1.26
CA GLY A 265 -10.54 8.69 0.02
C GLY A 265 -11.55 8.59 -1.12
N LEU A 266 -12.25 7.45 -1.25
CA LEU A 266 -13.30 7.29 -2.26
C LEU A 266 -14.52 8.21 -2.01
N ILE A 267 -14.83 8.51 -0.75
CA ILE A 267 -15.94 9.41 -0.40
C ILE A 267 -15.56 10.85 -0.70
N VAL A 268 -14.38 11.29 -0.24
CA VAL A 268 -13.89 12.66 -0.49
C VAL A 268 -13.64 12.89 -1.98
N GLY A 269 -13.08 11.90 -2.68
CA GLY A 269 -12.71 12.00 -4.10
C GLY A 269 -13.86 11.83 -5.09
N ASN A 270 -15.06 11.45 -4.63
CA ASN A 270 -16.22 11.29 -5.51
C ASN A 270 -16.50 12.60 -6.26
N ASP A 271 -16.49 12.57 -7.59
CA ASP A 271 -16.60 13.76 -8.46
C ASP A 271 -17.78 14.69 -8.09
N THR A 272 -18.92 14.13 -7.69
CA THR A 272 -20.09 14.91 -7.23
C THR A 272 -19.84 15.62 -5.90
N MET A 273 -19.08 15.00 -4.99
CA MET A 273 -18.65 15.61 -3.74
C MET A 273 -17.59 16.67 -4.03
N ARG A 274 -16.54 16.31 -4.79
CA ARG A 274 -15.39 17.17 -5.14
C ARG A 274 -15.77 18.48 -5.81
N GLN A 275 -16.67 18.44 -6.81
CA GLN A 275 -17.16 19.64 -7.50
C GLN A 275 -18.02 20.55 -6.61
N SER A 276 -18.50 20.05 -5.47
CA SER A 276 -19.37 20.81 -4.56
C SER A 276 -18.67 21.23 -3.26
N SER A 277 -17.39 20.88 -3.07
CA SER A 277 -16.71 20.97 -1.78
C SER A 277 -15.22 21.31 -1.81
N MET A 278 -14.60 21.51 -2.98
CA MET A 278 -13.20 21.96 -3.06
C MET A 278 -13.14 23.28 -3.81
N SER A 279 -12.23 24.14 -3.38
CA SER A 279 -12.02 25.46 -3.97
C SER A 279 -11.85 25.41 -5.50
N GLU A 280 -12.43 26.38 -6.22
CA GLU A 280 -12.36 26.44 -7.69
C GLU A 280 -10.96 26.76 -8.23
N ILE A 281 -10.01 27.14 -7.37
CA ILE A 281 -8.66 27.51 -7.76
C ILE A 281 -7.79 26.24 -7.77
N THR A 282 -7.67 25.61 -8.95
CA THR A 282 -6.69 24.53 -9.22
C THR A 282 -5.52 25.04 -10.05
#